data_AF-A0A7D5VGS2-F1
#
_entry.id   AF-A0A7D5VGS2-F1
#
_cell.length_a   1.000
_cell.length_b   1.000
_cell.length_c   1.000
_cell.angle_alpha   90.00
_cell.angle_beta   90.00
_cell.angle_gamma   90.00
#
_symmetry.space_group_name_H-M   'P 1'
#
loop_
_entity.id
_entity.type
_entity.pdbx_description
1 polymer ?
#
loop_
_entity_poly.entity_id
_entity_poly.type
_entity_poly.pdbx_seq_one_letter_code
_entity_poly.pdbx_strand_id
1 'polypeptide(L)' 'MGTAVRVRQLRATGVDGRIEVGARPPSGGAERRLAFAARAVEAAGRLVAEGESERAVVNLRRFLEGDL' A
#
# COMPACT_ATOMS: atom_id res chain seq x y z
N MET A 1 -5.61 -1.23 -9.74
CA MET A 1 -6.16 0.12 -9.43
C MET A 1 -6.25 0.29 -7.91
N GLY A 2 -5.97 1.48 -7.35
CA GLY A 2 -6.08 1.72 -5.90
C GLY A 2 -7.46 2.24 -5.48
N THR A 3 -8.14 1.52 -4.59
CA THR A 3 -9.52 1.84 -4.19
C THR A 3 -9.61 2.51 -2.83
N ALA A 4 -8.70 2.18 -1.91
CA ALA A 4 -8.60 2.83 -0.61
C ALA A 4 -7.17 2.74 -0.07
N VAL A 5 -6.79 3.73 0.73
CA VAL A 5 -5.52 3.76 1.48
C VAL A 5 -5.81 4.26 2.88
N ARG A 6 -5.30 3.56 3.89
CA ARG A 6 -5.34 3.98 5.29
C ARG A 6 -3.92 3.97 5.83
N VAL A 7 -3.52 5.05 6.50
CA VAL A 7 -2.18 5.19 7.06
C VAL A 7 -2.29 5.69 8.48
N ARG A 8 -1.52 5.07 9.37
CA ARG A 8 -1.32 5.53 10.73
C ARG A 8 0.14 5.91 10.89
N GLN A 9 0.39 7.21 10.93
CA GLN A 9 1.71 7.76 11.21
C GLN A 9 2.00 7.62 12.70
N LEU A 10 3.13 6.99 13.02
CA LEU A 10 3.53 6.73 14.41
C LEU A 10 4.56 7.76 14.88
N ARG A 11 5.37 8.27 13.96
CA ARG A 11 6.47 9.20 14.23
C ARG A 11 6.62 10.18 13.09
N ALA A 12 7.10 11.38 13.40
CA ALA A 12 7.59 12.29 12.38
C ALA A 12 8.94 11.79 11.85
N THR A 13 9.17 11.97 10.57
CA THR A 13 10.43 11.67 9.88
C THR A 13 10.98 12.96 9.30
N GLY A 14 12.29 13.18 9.41
CA GLY A 14 12.93 14.32 8.75
C GLY A 14 12.82 14.23 7.23
N VAL A 15 12.66 15.37 6.56
CA VAL A 15 12.96 15.50 5.13
C VAL A 15 14.44 15.14 4.91
N ASP A 16 14.74 14.45 3.80
CA ASP A 16 16.05 13.84 3.46
C ASP A 16 16.40 12.51 4.17
N GLY A 17 15.57 12.05 5.11
CA GLY A 17 15.70 10.70 5.68
C GLY A 17 15.32 9.60 4.70
N ARG A 18 16.05 8.48 4.70
CA ARG A 18 15.67 7.30 3.92
C ARG A 18 14.70 6.42 4.71
N ILE A 19 13.55 6.12 4.10
CA ILE A 19 12.54 5.21 4.62
C ILE A 19 12.43 4.00 3.69
N GLU A 20 12.56 2.81 4.25
CA GLU A 20 12.21 1.56 3.59
C GLU A 20 10.71 1.32 3.74
N VAL A 21 10.04 1.04 2.63
CA VAL A 21 8.60 0.76 2.61
C VAL A 21 8.39 -0.64 2.03
N GLY A 22 7.80 -1.52 2.82
CA GLY A 22 7.48 -2.89 2.42
C GLY A 22 5.99 -3.18 2.58
N ALA A 23 5.47 -4.02 1.70
CA ALA A 23 4.10 -4.52 1.79
C ALA A 23 4.10 -6.05 1.81
N ARG A 24 3.24 -6.64 2.64
CA ARG A 24 2.99 -8.07 2.63
C ARG A 24 1.90 -8.40 1.61
N PRO A 25 2.02 -9.53 0.87
CA PRO A 25 0.97 -9.97 -0.02
C PRO A 25 -0.32 -10.27 0.77
N PRO A 26 -1.50 -10.08 0.15
CA PRO A 26 -2.79 -10.44 0.74
C PRO A 26 -2.84 -11.94 1.04
N SER A 27 -3.47 -12.31 2.15
CA SER A 27 -3.75 -13.70 2.48
C SER A 27 -4.98 -14.20 1.70
N GLY A 28 -4.76 -14.81 0.53
CA GLY A 28 -5.82 -15.39 -0.30
C GLY A 28 -5.57 -15.25 -1.81
N GLY A 29 -6.21 -16.12 -2.62
CA GLY A 29 -5.94 -16.23 -4.06
C GLY A 29 -7.18 -16.55 -4.89
N ALA A 30 -8.04 -15.54 -5.11
CA ALA A 30 -9.10 -15.53 -6.14
C ALA A 30 -9.85 -14.18 -6.19
N GLU A 31 -9.66 -13.32 -5.18
CA GLU A 31 -10.42 -12.08 -5.08
C GLU A 31 -9.92 -11.00 -6.06
N ARG A 32 -10.87 -10.31 -6.70
CA ARG A 32 -10.57 -9.12 -7.51
C ARG A 32 -10.21 -7.91 -6.65
N ARG A 33 -10.38 -7.99 -5.32
CA ARG A 33 -9.96 -6.99 -4.34
C ARG A 33 -8.85 -7.58 -3.48
N LEU A 34 -7.77 -6.85 -3.34
CA LEU A 34 -6.56 -7.29 -2.64
C LEU A 34 -6.20 -6.24 -1.59
N ALA A 35 -6.05 -6.66 -0.34
CA ALA A 35 -5.63 -5.80 0.77
C ALA A 35 -4.16 -6.08 1.12
N PHE A 36 -3.32 -5.05 1.06
CA PHE A 36 -1.90 -5.13 1.36
C PHE A 36 -1.59 -4.39 2.65
N ALA A 37 -1.06 -5.11 3.64
CA ALA A 37 -0.53 -4.49 4.86
C ALA A 37 0.89 -3.99 4.59
N ALA A 38 1.11 -2.69 4.82
CA ALA A 38 2.36 -2.00 4.56
C ALA A 38 3.00 -1.47 5.85
N ARG A 39 4.33 -1.41 5.84
CA ARG A 39 5.16 -0.85 6.92
C ARG A 39 6.20 0.08 6.34
N ALA A 40 6.46 1.16 7.07
CA ALA A 40 7.50 2.13 6.77
C ALA A 40 8.51 2.15 7.92
N VAL A 41 9.78 1.90 7.62
CA VAL A 41 10.87 1.75 8.59
C VAL A 41 12.02 2.66 8.18
N GLU A 42 12.53 3.48 9.10
CA GLU A 42 13.72 4.31 8.83
C GLU A 42 15.02 3.51 9.00
N ALA A 43 16.14 4.08 8.55
CA ALA A 43 17.45 3.42 8.52
C ALA A 43 17.91 2.82 9.86
N ALA A 44 17.52 3.38 11.00
CA ALA A 44 17.83 2.82 12.33
C ALA A 44 16.92 1.63 12.72
N GLY A 45 16.10 1.12 11.81
CA GLY A 45 15.14 0.04 12.07
C GLY A 45 13.87 0.46 12.81
N ARG A 46 13.65 1.77 13.01
CA ARG A 46 12.46 2.27 13.72
C ARG A 46 11.26 2.33 12.80
N LEU A 47 10.14 1.74 13.22
CA LEU A 47 8.86 1.85 12.52
C LEU A 47 8.31 3.28 12.64
N VAL A 48 8.01 3.90 11.50
CA VAL A 48 7.54 5.30 11.44
C VAL A 48 6.07 5.39 11.02
N ALA A 49 5.57 4.41 10.28
CA ALA A 49 4.16 4.30 9.94
C ALA A 49 3.76 2.85 9.65
N GLU A 50 2.48 2.57 9.82
CA GLU A 50 1.80 1.39 9.31
C GLU A 50 0.68 1.83 8.39
N GLY A 51 0.32 0.99 7.42
CA GLY A 51 -0.79 1.29 6.54
C GLY A 51 -1.38 0.07 5.87
N GLU A 52 -2.50 0.29 5.24
CA GLU A 52 -3.17 -0.69 4.38
C GLU A 52 -3.51 -0.05 3.05
N SER A 53 -3.35 -0.82 1.98
CA SER A 53 -3.78 -0.42 0.64
C SER A 53 -4.69 -1.47 0.04
N GLU A 54 -5.89 -1.05 -0.34
CA GLU A 54 -6.84 -1.87 -1.09
C GLU A 54 -6.64 -1.63 -2.59
N ARG A 55 -6.55 -2.72 -3.34
CA ARG A 55 -6.34 -2.73 -4.78
C ARG A 55 -7.40 -3.56 -5.47
N ALA A 56 -7.93 -3.06 -6.58
CA ALA A 56 -8.74 -3.84 -7.50
C ALA A 56 -7.90 -4.35 -8.68
N VAL A 57 -8.04 -5.63 -9.00
CA VAL A 57 -7.58 -6.24 -10.25
C VAL A 57 -8.62 -5.94 -11.33
N VAL A 58 -8.21 -5.27 -12.39
CA VAL A 58 -9.09 -4.78 -13.45
C VAL A 58 -8.61 -5.24 -14.81
N ASN A 59 -9.53 -5.37 -15.77
CA ASN A 59 -9.14 -5.48 -17.18
C ASN A 59 -8.62 -4.11 -17.63
N LEU A 60 -7.37 -4.08 -18.11
CA LEU A 60 -6.71 -2.82 -18.47
C LEU A 60 -7.42 -2.08 -19.61
N ARG A 61 -7.91 -2.79 -20.63
CA ARG A 61 -8.52 -2.16 -21.81
C ARG A 61 -9.82 -1.46 -21.43
N ARG A 62 -10.70 -2.18 -20.74
CA ARG A 62 -11.96 -1.68 -20.20
C ARG A 62 -11.75 -0.51 -19.22
N PHE A 63 -10.71 -0.58 -18.38
CA PHE A 63 -10.31 0.52 -17.49
C PHE A 63 -9.98 1.80 -18.26
N LEU A 64 -9.18 1.69 -19.32
CA LEU A 64 -8.74 2.84 -20.11
C LEU A 64 -9.86 3.42 -20.99
N GLU A 65 -10.80 2.58 -21.41
CA GLU A 65 -11.99 2.99 -22.17
C GLU A 65 -13.09 3.60 -21.26
N GLY A 66 -12.92 3.57 -19.94
CA GLY A 66 -13.91 4.07 -18.98
C GLY A 66 -15.11 3.14 -18.74
N ASP A 67 -15.04 1.90 -19.22
CA ASP A 67 -16.08 0.88 -19.15
C ASP A 67 -15.72 -0.20 -18.10
N LEU A 68 -15.70 0.17 -16.81
CA LEU A 68 -15.41 -0.76 -15.71
C LEU A 68 -16.67 -1.37 -15.10
#